data_AF-A0A150NJ80-F1
#
_entry.id   AF-A0A150NJ80-F1
#
_cell.length_a   1.000
_cell.length_b   1.000
_cell.length_c   1.000
_cell.angle_alpha   90.00
_cell.angle_beta   90.00
_cell.angle_gamma   90.00
#
_symmetry.space_group_name_H-M   'P 1'
#
loop_
_entity.id
_entity.type
_entity.pdbx_description
1 polymer ?
#
loop_
_entity_poly.entity_id
_entity_poly.type
_entity_poly.pdbx_seq_one_letter_code
_entity_poly.pdbx_strand_id
1 'polypeptide(L)'
;MKKGTFLKTFIQTRWLHNFKSREAVENYQKKQLANYMNFLKRESPYFKNGIPSDFDHMDKAFMMEHFNELNTQGVDRDEALALAIESEKTRDFTELKGDVAVGLSSGTSGHRGLFITTEKERSMWAAAILAKMLPKGQLFGHRIAFFLRADNELYQTINTALIRLEYFDIFKPTDVHIERLNTYQPTIVVAPASMLIELSKRLKAGELAIHPQKNRFGGRNLGR
;
A
#
# COMPACT_ATOMS: atom_id res chain seq x y z
N MET A 1 -9.76 8.51 -7.73
CA MET A 1 -8.85 7.49 -8.33
C MET A 1 -8.57 7.81 -9.79
N LYS A 2 -7.29 7.80 -10.22
CA LYS A 2 -6.92 8.00 -11.65
C LYS A 2 -7.08 6.70 -12.46
N LYS A 3 -8.28 6.47 -13.02
CA LYS A 3 -8.67 5.24 -13.74
C LYS A 3 -7.65 4.78 -14.81
N GLY A 4 -7.15 5.69 -15.63
CA GLY A 4 -6.15 5.36 -16.66
C GLY A 4 -4.80 4.89 -16.09
N THR A 5 -4.35 5.52 -15.00
CA THR A 5 -3.13 5.08 -14.28
C THR A 5 -3.36 3.70 -13.68
N PHE A 6 -4.50 3.50 -13.02
CA PHE A 6 -4.88 2.22 -12.42
C PHE A 6 -4.85 1.08 -13.45
N LEU A 7 -5.56 1.24 -14.57
CA LEU A 7 -5.65 0.20 -15.61
C LEU A 7 -4.28 -0.12 -16.21
N LYS A 8 -3.49 0.91 -16.52
CA LYS A 8 -2.13 0.74 -17.05
C LYS A 8 -1.25 -0.04 -16.07
N THR A 9 -1.20 0.37 -14.81
CA THR A 9 -0.38 -0.30 -13.79
C THR A 9 -0.86 -1.72 -13.53
N PHE A 10 -2.17 -1.96 -13.54
CA PHE A 10 -2.75 -3.30 -13.41
C PHE A 10 -2.27 -4.20 -14.55
N ILE A 11 -2.43 -3.77 -15.81
CA ILE A 11 -2.03 -4.55 -16.99
C ILE A 11 -0.53 -4.85 -16.95
N GLN A 12 0.29 -3.83 -16.67
CA GLN A 12 1.74 -3.97 -16.59
C GLN A 12 2.14 -5.01 -15.54
N THR A 13 1.60 -4.88 -14.33
CA THR A 13 1.90 -5.79 -13.21
C THR A 13 1.38 -7.20 -13.47
N ARG A 14 0.22 -7.34 -14.10
CA ARG A 14 -0.47 -8.62 -14.28
C ARG A 14 0.13 -9.47 -15.39
N TRP A 15 0.48 -8.83 -16.51
CA TRP A 15 0.77 -9.53 -17.77
C TRP A 15 2.10 -9.16 -18.40
N LEU A 16 2.58 -7.92 -18.24
CA LEU A 16 3.76 -7.45 -18.96
C LEU A 16 5.07 -7.66 -18.18
N HIS A 17 5.02 -7.69 -16.85
CA HIS A 17 6.19 -7.98 -16.00
C HIS A 17 6.45 -9.49 -15.82
N ASN A 18 6.37 -10.26 -16.92
CA ASN A 18 6.69 -11.69 -16.96
C ASN A 18 8.09 -11.90 -17.57
N PHE A 19 9.13 -11.70 -16.75
CA PHE A 19 10.51 -11.88 -17.19
C PHE A 19 10.89 -13.37 -17.25
N LYS A 20 11.51 -13.80 -18.35
CA LYS A 20 11.91 -15.20 -18.59
C LYS A 20 13.36 -15.51 -18.20
N SER A 21 14.14 -14.49 -17.85
CA SER A 21 15.54 -14.64 -17.46
C SER A 21 15.94 -13.56 -16.45
N ARG A 22 17.01 -13.84 -15.70
CA ARG A 22 17.63 -12.87 -14.79
C ARG A 22 18.08 -11.61 -15.53
N GLU A 23 18.72 -11.78 -16.68
CA GLU A 23 19.20 -10.68 -17.52
C GLU A 23 18.05 -9.74 -17.93
N ALA A 24 16.88 -10.28 -18.28
CA ALA A 24 15.71 -9.47 -18.63
C ALA A 24 15.22 -8.62 -17.45
N VAL A 25 15.29 -9.15 -16.22
CA VAL A 25 14.96 -8.41 -14.99
C VAL A 25 15.99 -7.30 -14.76
N GLU A 26 17.28 -7.60 -14.87
CA GLU A 26 18.36 -6.64 -14.62
C GLU A 26 18.33 -5.49 -15.64
N ASN A 27 18.10 -5.78 -16.92
CA ASN A 27 17.97 -4.75 -17.96
C ASN A 27 16.74 -3.85 -17.71
N TYR A 28 15.62 -4.44 -17.27
CA TYR A 28 14.46 -3.67 -16.87
C TYR A 28 14.75 -2.77 -15.66
N GLN A 29 15.39 -3.31 -14.61
CA GLN A 29 15.75 -2.55 -13.41
C GLN A 29 16.70 -1.38 -13.75
N LYS A 30 17.73 -1.62 -14.56
CA LYS A 30 18.64 -0.56 -15.04
C LYS A 30 17.88 0.56 -15.74
N LYS A 31 16.94 0.22 -16.62
CA LYS A 31 16.10 1.21 -17.31
C LYS A 31 15.18 1.97 -16.35
N GLN A 32 14.54 1.29 -15.40
CA GLN A 32 13.68 1.94 -14.41
C GLN A 32 14.48 2.86 -13.49
N LEU A 33 15.68 2.44 -13.06
CA LEU A 33 16.55 3.25 -12.23
C LEU A 33 17.00 4.51 -12.96
N ALA A 34 17.41 4.40 -14.23
CA ALA A 34 17.77 5.57 -15.04
C ALA A 34 16.59 6.56 -15.18
N ASN A 35 15.39 6.06 -15.43
CA ASN A 35 14.18 6.89 -15.49
C ASN A 35 13.88 7.56 -14.15
N TYR A 36 14.01 6.82 -13.04
CA TYR A 36 13.80 7.34 -11.71
C TYR A 36 14.83 8.41 -11.35
N MET A 37 16.10 8.23 -11.73
CA MET A 37 17.11 9.24 -11.52
C MET A 37 16.86 10.52 -12.31
N ASN A 38 16.43 10.39 -13.57
CA ASN A 38 16.03 11.54 -14.38
C ASN A 38 14.81 12.27 -13.80
N PHE A 39 13.88 11.52 -13.19
CA PHE A 39 12.76 12.10 -12.47
C PHE A 39 13.23 12.86 -11.22
N LEU A 40 14.07 12.26 -10.38
CA LEU A 40 14.60 12.90 -9.17
C LEU A 40 15.37 14.18 -9.49
N LYS A 41 16.24 14.16 -10.52
CA LYS A 41 16.96 15.36 -10.98
C LYS A 41 16.04 16.50 -11.41
N ARG A 42 14.84 16.18 -11.90
CA ARG A 42 13.88 17.18 -12.37
C ARG A 42 12.98 17.70 -11.25
N GLU A 43 12.56 16.81 -10.35
CA GLU A 43 11.43 17.06 -9.45
C GLU A 43 11.82 17.17 -7.97
N SER A 44 12.96 16.61 -7.56
CA SER A 44 13.44 16.69 -6.17
C SER A 44 14.47 17.82 -6.06
N PRO A 45 14.21 18.85 -5.24
CA PRO A 45 15.20 19.88 -4.94
C PRO A 45 16.55 19.32 -4.52
N TYR A 46 16.57 18.28 -3.66
CA TYR A 46 17.79 17.66 -3.15
C TYR A 46 18.65 17.07 -4.28
N PHE A 47 18.05 16.35 -5.22
CA PHE A 47 18.76 15.66 -6.30
C PHE A 47 18.91 16.47 -7.58
N LYS A 48 18.51 17.75 -7.59
CA LYS A 48 18.49 18.59 -8.80
C LYS A 48 19.86 18.70 -9.48
N ASN A 49 20.93 18.73 -8.68
CA ASN A 49 22.31 18.81 -9.15
C ASN A 49 22.98 17.42 -9.29
N GLY A 50 22.23 16.33 -9.15
CA GLY A 50 22.73 14.96 -9.14
C GLY A 50 22.76 14.35 -7.75
N ILE A 51 23.25 13.10 -7.68
CA ILE A 51 23.48 12.41 -6.40
C ILE A 51 24.82 12.91 -5.86
N PRO A 52 24.89 13.44 -4.63
CA PRO A 52 26.15 13.84 -4.00
C PRO A 52 27.16 12.69 -3.99
N SER A 53 28.45 12.98 -4.17
CA SER A 53 29.50 11.94 -4.23
C SER A 53 29.71 11.20 -2.90
N ASP A 54 29.31 11.82 -1.79
CA ASP A 54 29.33 11.32 -0.42
C ASP A 54 27.98 10.71 0.00
N PHE A 55 27.01 10.63 -0.91
CA PHE A 55 25.72 10.02 -0.63
C PHE A 55 25.88 8.50 -0.47
N ASP A 56 25.79 8.02 0.76
CA ASP A 56 25.88 6.60 1.09
C ASP A 56 24.50 5.91 0.95
N HIS A 57 23.55 6.28 1.82
CA HIS A 57 22.21 5.70 1.83
C HIS A 57 21.15 6.65 2.40
N MET A 58 19.88 6.42 2.04
CA MET A 58 18.72 7.10 2.63
C MET A 58 18.23 6.32 3.84
N ASP A 59 18.64 6.73 5.03
CA ASP A 59 18.01 6.28 6.27
C ASP A 59 16.84 7.20 6.68
N LYS A 60 16.18 6.84 7.78
CA LYS A 60 15.04 7.60 8.27
C LYS A 60 15.43 8.99 8.78
N ALA A 61 16.59 9.11 9.43
CA ALA A 61 17.03 10.38 10.00
C ALA A 61 17.27 11.39 8.86
N PHE A 62 18.06 10.97 7.87
CA PHE A 62 18.31 11.70 6.64
C PHE A 62 17.02 12.10 5.92
N MET A 63 16.08 11.16 5.74
CA MET A 63 14.81 11.46 5.07
C MET A 63 13.96 12.50 5.82
N MET A 64 14.00 12.51 7.16
CA MET A 64 13.24 13.47 7.97
C MET A 64 13.94 14.83 8.07
N GLU A 65 15.27 14.83 8.08
CA GLU A 65 16.09 16.04 8.04
C GLU A 65 15.91 16.78 6.71
N HIS A 66 16.03 16.07 5.59
CA HIS A 66 15.93 16.65 4.25
C HIS A 66 14.51 16.54 3.64
N PHE A 67 13.47 16.32 4.44
CA PHE A 67 12.12 16.02 3.95
C PHE A 67 11.61 17.03 2.92
N ASN A 68 11.75 18.33 3.19
CA ASN A 68 11.27 19.41 2.31
C ASN A 68 11.97 19.39 0.94
N GLU A 69 13.24 19.00 0.90
CA GLU A 69 14.06 18.96 -0.31
C GLU A 69 13.94 17.63 -1.06
N LEU A 70 13.66 16.55 -0.34
CA LEU A 70 13.49 15.22 -0.92
C LEU A 70 12.12 15.05 -1.56
N ASN A 71 11.07 15.63 -0.97
CA ASN A 71 9.74 15.46 -1.49
C ASN A 71 9.50 16.31 -2.74
N THR A 72 8.88 15.69 -3.75
CA THR A 72 8.68 16.29 -5.07
C THR A 72 7.38 17.08 -5.18
N GLN A 73 6.67 17.29 -4.07
CA GLN A 73 5.37 17.97 -4.02
C GLN A 73 5.45 19.32 -3.30
N GLY A 74 6.63 19.74 -2.86
CA GLY A 74 6.84 21.00 -2.13
C GLY A 74 6.13 21.04 -0.78
N VAL A 75 5.86 19.87 -0.18
CA VAL A 75 5.16 19.77 1.10
C VAL A 75 6.12 20.11 2.23
N ASP A 76 5.76 21.10 3.04
CA ASP A 76 6.46 21.35 4.29
C ASP A 76 6.27 20.22 5.31
N ARG A 77 7.38 19.80 5.93
CA ARG A 77 7.47 18.72 6.92
C ARG A 77 6.63 18.99 8.16
N ASP A 78 6.77 20.17 8.76
CA ASP A 78 6.21 20.43 10.09
C ASP A 78 4.68 20.58 9.99
N GLU A 79 4.20 21.22 8.93
CA GLU A 79 2.78 21.26 8.59
C GLU A 79 2.20 19.85 8.33
N ALA A 80 2.91 19.02 7.56
CA ALA A 80 2.48 17.66 7.27
C ALA A 80 2.51 16.76 8.52
N LEU A 81 3.49 16.95 9.40
CA LEU A 81 3.57 16.22 10.66
C LEU A 81 2.42 16.62 11.60
N ALA A 82 2.11 17.91 11.70
CA ALA A 82 0.98 18.41 12.48
C ALA A 82 -0.35 17.81 11.98
N LEU A 83 -0.57 17.82 10.67
CA LEU A 83 -1.74 17.21 10.04
C LEU A 83 -1.85 15.72 10.40
N ALA A 84 -0.77 14.98 10.20
CA ALA A 84 -0.77 13.53 10.41
C ALA A 84 -0.95 13.12 11.89
N ILE A 85 -0.45 13.94 12.82
CA ILE A 85 -0.70 13.76 14.26
C ILE A 85 -2.17 13.99 14.59
N GLU A 86 -2.79 15.01 14.00
CA GLU A 86 -4.20 15.30 14.23
C GLU A 86 -5.09 14.18 13.65
N SER A 87 -4.82 13.74 12.42
CA SER A 87 -5.48 12.57 11.81
C SER A 87 -5.39 11.30 12.67
N GLU A 88 -4.25 11.07 13.33
CA GLU A 88 -4.13 9.94 14.27
C GLU A 88 -5.00 10.10 15.52
N LYS A 89 -5.12 11.31 16.07
CA LYS A 89 -5.95 11.59 17.26
C LYS A 89 -7.44 11.47 16.95
N THR A 90 -7.87 12.07 15.83
CA THR A 90 -9.28 12.09 15.41
C THR A 90 -9.71 10.79 14.76
N ARG A 91 -8.75 9.95 14.36
CA ARG A 91 -8.95 8.76 13.51
C ARG A 91 -9.59 9.10 12.16
N ASP A 92 -9.43 10.34 11.71
CA ASP A 92 -9.86 10.82 10.41
C ASP A 92 -8.65 10.98 9.48
N PHE A 93 -8.58 10.14 8.46
CA PHE A 93 -7.48 10.11 7.48
C PHE A 93 -7.90 10.68 6.12
N THR A 94 -9.02 11.43 6.08
CA THR A 94 -9.52 12.07 4.86
C THR A 94 -8.85 13.42 4.59
N GLU A 95 -8.19 14.00 5.60
CA GLU A 95 -7.49 15.28 5.45
C GLU A 95 -6.31 15.16 4.48
N LEU A 96 -6.39 15.95 3.40
CA LEU A 96 -5.34 16.07 2.39
C LEU A 96 -4.67 17.43 2.50
N LYS A 97 -3.35 17.45 2.29
CA LYS A 97 -2.64 18.71 2.01
C LYS A 97 -2.64 18.92 0.50
N GLY A 98 -3.66 19.63 0.01
CA GLY A 98 -3.95 19.71 -1.43
C GLY A 98 -4.38 18.34 -1.98
N ASP A 99 -3.67 17.79 -2.96
CA ASP A 99 -3.95 16.47 -3.56
C ASP A 99 -3.17 15.31 -2.89
N VAL A 100 -2.39 15.62 -1.87
CA VAL A 100 -1.43 14.70 -1.24
C VAL A 100 -1.98 14.19 0.09
N ALA A 101 -2.00 12.87 0.23
CA ALA A 101 -2.34 12.19 1.48
C ALA A 101 -1.10 12.10 2.35
N VAL A 102 -1.26 12.37 3.65
CA VAL A 102 -0.16 12.41 4.62
C VAL A 102 -0.40 11.32 5.68
N GLY A 103 0.66 10.67 6.14
CA GLY A 103 0.54 9.69 7.23
C GLY A 103 1.83 9.48 8.00
N LEU A 104 1.69 8.84 9.15
CA LEU A 104 2.81 8.53 10.05
C LEU A 104 3.28 7.09 9.87
N SER A 105 4.60 6.91 9.76
CA SER A 105 5.23 5.61 9.92
C SER A 105 5.64 5.41 11.38
N SER A 106 5.21 4.29 11.95
CA SER A 106 5.67 3.84 13.27
C SER A 106 7.11 3.34 13.14
N GLY A 107 8.03 3.90 13.94
CA GLY A 107 9.44 3.50 13.98
C GLY A 107 9.87 3.04 15.37
N THR A 108 10.95 2.26 15.42
CA THR A 108 11.51 1.65 16.63
C THR A 108 12.35 2.61 17.49
N SER A 109 12.62 3.83 17.01
CA SER A 109 13.50 4.83 17.65
C SER A 109 12.77 5.98 18.36
N GLY A 110 11.47 5.84 18.64
CA GLY A 110 10.68 6.86 19.35
C GLY A 110 10.28 8.09 18.52
N HIS A 111 10.94 8.37 17.38
CA HIS A 111 10.54 9.44 16.47
C HIS A 111 9.59 8.91 15.38
N ARG A 112 8.45 9.57 15.18
CA ARG A 112 7.49 9.23 14.13
C ARG A 112 8.06 9.63 12.78
N GLY A 113 8.01 8.74 11.78
CA GLY A 113 8.39 9.11 10.42
C GLY A 113 7.19 9.66 9.68
N LEU A 114 7.42 10.48 8.67
CA LEU A 114 6.38 11.06 7.83
C LEU A 114 6.42 10.40 6.45
N PHE A 115 5.25 10.12 5.87
CA PHE A 115 5.15 9.77 4.46
C PHE A 115 4.03 10.56 3.81
N ILE A 116 4.23 10.85 2.52
CA ILE A 116 3.25 11.52 1.68
C ILE A 116 3.03 10.73 0.40
N THR A 117 1.81 10.74 -0.12
CA THR A 117 1.49 10.03 -1.36
C THR A 117 0.48 10.81 -2.19
N THR A 118 0.73 10.88 -3.49
CA THR A 118 -0.19 11.46 -4.47
C THR A 118 -1.31 10.48 -4.81
N GLU A 119 -2.43 10.98 -5.34
CA GLU A 119 -3.52 10.14 -5.83
C GLU A 119 -3.06 9.14 -6.91
N LYS A 120 -2.08 9.55 -7.73
CA LYS A 120 -1.47 8.71 -8.77
C LYS A 120 -0.77 7.51 -8.14
N GLU A 121 0.09 7.73 -7.14
CA GLU A 121 0.83 6.66 -6.44
C GLU A 121 -0.11 5.71 -5.73
N ARG A 122 -1.12 6.25 -5.06
CA ARG A 122 -2.17 5.46 -4.41
C ARG A 122 -2.91 4.57 -5.42
N SER A 123 -3.25 5.11 -6.60
CA SER A 123 -3.87 4.36 -7.70
C SER A 123 -2.94 3.27 -8.27
N MET A 124 -1.64 3.57 -8.44
CA MET A 124 -0.65 2.60 -8.92
C MET A 124 -0.47 1.44 -7.93
N TRP A 125 -0.37 1.75 -6.64
CA TRP A 125 -0.20 0.76 -5.58
C TRP A 125 -1.43 -0.14 -5.46
N ALA A 126 -2.63 0.43 -5.44
CA ALA A 126 -3.89 -0.30 -5.48
C ALA A 126 -3.98 -1.26 -6.67
N ALA A 127 -3.66 -0.78 -7.88
CA ALA A 127 -3.64 -1.59 -9.09
C ALA A 127 -2.62 -2.75 -9.02
N ALA A 128 -1.41 -2.48 -8.52
CA ALA A 128 -0.35 -3.48 -8.42
C ALA A 128 -0.69 -4.57 -7.41
N ILE A 129 -1.26 -4.21 -6.26
CA ILE A 129 -1.73 -5.16 -5.24
C ILE A 129 -2.85 -6.01 -5.82
N LEU A 130 -3.86 -5.40 -6.44
CA LEU A 130 -4.99 -6.14 -7.00
C LEU A 130 -4.55 -7.11 -8.12
N ALA A 131 -3.68 -6.65 -9.02
CA ALA A 131 -3.10 -7.48 -10.09
C ALA A 131 -2.37 -8.71 -9.55
N LYS A 132 -1.68 -8.56 -8.41
CA LYS A 132 -1.05 -9.67 -7.73
C LYS A 132 -2.09 -10.55 -7.03
N MET A 133 -3.08 -9.97 -6.36
CA MET A 133 -4.03 -10.72 -5.53
C MET A 133 -4.92 -11.66 -6.34
N LEU A 134 -5.47 -11.18 -7.46
CA LEU A 134 -6.44 -11.91 -8.26
C LEU A 134 -5.89 -13.24 -8.82
N PRO A 135 -6.72 -14.30 -8.88
CA PRO A 135 -6.36 -15.56 -9.53
C PRO A 135 -5.96 -15.39 -11.01
N LYS A 136 -5.11 -16.29 -11.52
CA LYS A 136 -4.81 -16.37 -12.97
C LYS A 136 -6.01 -16.97 -13.69
N GLY A 137 -6.41 -16.37 -14.81
CA GLY A 137 -7.56 -16.82 -15.60
C GLY A 137 -8.94 -16.40 -15.08
N GLN A 138 -9.03 -15.81 -13.88
CA GLN A 138 -10.30 -15.36 -13.30
C GLN A 138 -10.10 -13.98 -12.66
N LEU A 139 -10.60 -12.94 -13.34
CA LEU A 139 -10.44 -11.55 -12.91
C LEU A 139 -11.69 -10.98 -12.25
N PHE A 140 -12.83 -11.64 -12.38
CA PHE A 140 -14.15 -11.10 -12.07
C PHE A 140 -14.89 -11.96 -11.07
N GLY A 141 -15.88 -11.37 -10.40
CA GLY A 141 -16.72 -12.01 -9.39
C GLY A 141 -16.05 -12.14 -8.03
N HIS A 142 -14.95 -11.41 -7.79
CA HIS A 142 -14.20 -11.54 -6.53
C HIS A 142 -14.71 -10.57 -5.46
N ARG A 143 -14.88 -11.12 -4.26
CA ARG A 143 -15.13 -10.37 -3.02
C ARG A 143 -13.89 -10.52 -2.15
N ILE A 144 -13.22 -9.42 -1.88
CA ILE A 144 -11.90 -9.40 -1.26
C ILE A 144 -12.03 -8.81 0.14
N ALA A 145 -11.76 -9.61 1.17
CA ALA A 145 -11.58 -9.11 2.53
C ALA A 145 -10.10 -8.73 2.72
N PHE A 146 -9.85 -7.44 2.92
CA PHE A 146 -8.50 -6.88 3.00
C PHE A 146 -8.22 -6.31 4.40
N PHE A 147 -7.42 -7.02 5.19
CA PHE A 147 -7.08 -6.65 6.56
C PHE A 147 -5.79 -5.82 6.60
N LEU A 148 -5.85 -4.61 7.14
CA LEU A 148 -4.70 -3.70 7.31
C LEU A 148 -4.84 -2.85 8.58
N ARG A 149 -3.78 -2.07 8.88
CA ARG A 149 -3.61 -1.27 10.10
C ARG A 149 -4.33 0.09 10.10
N ALA A 150 -4.51 0.72 8.94
CA ALA A 150 -5.09 2.05 8.83
C ALA A 150 -6.14 2.12 7.70
N ASP A 151 -7.21 2.87 7.96
CA ASP A 151 -8.35 3.06 7.07
C ASP A 151 -7.90 3.71 5.76
N ASN A 152 -8.57 3.39 4.66
CA ASN A 152 -8.19 3.88 3.36
C ASN A 152 -9.37 4.01 2.40
N GLU A 153 -9.78 5.25 2.19
CA GLU A 153 -10.62 5.62 1.03
C GLU A 153 -10.03 5.15 -0.31
N LEU A 154 -8.72 4.89 -0.36
CA LEU A 154 -8.01 4.43 -1.56
C LEU A 154 -8.61 3.18 -2.18
N TYR A 155 -9.08 2.23 -1.36
CA TYR A 155 -9.57 0.96 -1.86
C TYR A 155 -11.07 0.93 -2.10
N GLN A 156 -11.84 1.78 -1.42
CA GLN A 156 -13.27 1.90 -1.67
C GLN A 156 -13.55 2.27 -3.15
N THR A 157 -12.65 3.07 -3.74
CA THR A 157 -12.75 3.48 -5.15
C THR A 157 -12.52 2.36 -6.17
N ILE A 158 -12.03 1.18 -5.73
CA ILE A 158 -11.80 0.01 -6.59
C ILE A 158 -13.10 -0.82 -6.76
N ASN A 159 -14.11 -0.57 -5.93
CA ASN A 159 -15.37 -1.30 -5.99
C ASN A 159 -16.04 -1.10 -7.36
N THR A 160 -16.16 -2.19 -8.09
CA THR A 160 -16.86 -2.28 -9.37
C THR A 160 -17.88 -3.40 -9.31
N ALA A 161 -18.74 -3.50 -10.32
CA ALA A 161 -19.64 -4.66 -10.45
C ALA A 161 -18.87 -6.00 -10.50
N LEU A 162 -17.60 -5.98 -10.89
CA LEU A 162 -16.80 -7.17 -11.14
C LEU A 162 -15.87 -7.54 -9.98
N ILE A 163 -15.48 -6.57 -9.15
CA ILE A 163 -14.58 -6.77 -8.00
C ILE A 163 -15.09 -5.91 -6.86
N ARG A 164 -15.37 -6.55 -5.72
CA ARG A 164 -15.66 -5.88 -4.47
C ARG A 164 -14.50 -6.10 -3.52
N LEU A 165 -14.06 -5.05 -2.87
CA LEU A 165 -13.03 -5.06 -1.86
C LEU A 165 -13.57 -4.33 -0.63
N GLU A 166 -13.56 -5.04 0.49
CA GLU A 166 -13.89 -4.49 1.79
C GLU A 166 -12.69 -4.50 2.71
N TYR A 167 -12.55 -3.39 3.44
CA TYR A 167 -11.49 -3.19 4.40
C TYR A 167 -11.90 -3.70 5.79
N PHE A 168 -10.95 -4.32 6.48
CA PHE A 168 -11.09 -4.82 7.85
C PHE A 168 -9.95 -4.27 8.72
N ASP A 169 -10.28 -3.37 9.65
CA ASP A 169 -9.30 -2.75 10.58
C ASP A 169 -8.79 -3.78 11.59
N ILE A 170 -7.52 -4.16 11.52
CA ILE A 170 -6.93 -5.17 12.42
C ILE A 170 -6.95 -4.75 13.91
N PHE A 171 -7.19 -3.48 14.24
CA PHE A 171 -7.34 -3.03 15.61
C PHE A 171 -8.74 -3.16 16.17
N LYS A 172 -9.76 -3.36 15.32
CA LYS A 172 -11.10 -3.68 15.80
C LYS A 172 -11.14 -5.11 16.36
N PRO A 173 -11.99 -5.38 17.36
CA PRO A 173 -12.14 -6.72 17.90
C PRO A 173 -12.45 -7.73 16.80
N THR A 174 -11.82 -8.90 16.86
CA THR A 174 -11.97 -9.95 15.85
C THR A 174 -13.43 -10.35 15.66
N ASP A 175 -14.25 -10.38 16.72
CA ASP A 175 -15.65 -10.78 16.66
C ASP A 175 -16.48 -9.92 15.69
N VAL A 176 -16.20 -8.61 15.64
CA VAL A 176 -16.82 -7.68 14.68
C VAL A 176 -16.47 -8.07 13.23
N HIS A 177 -15.25 -8.55 13.02
CA HIS A 177 -14.84 -9.02 11.70
C HIS A 177 -15.48 -10.36 11.34
N ILE A 178 -15.67 -11.27 12.30
CA ILE A 178 -16.30 -12.57 12.04
C ILE A 178 -17.74 -12.40 11.54
N GLU A 179 -18.53 -11.57 12.21
CA GLU A 179 -19.90 -11.26 11.79
C GLU A 179 -19.93 -10.70 10.36
N ARG A 180 -19.11 -9.67 10.12
CA ARG A 180 -19.01 -9.04 8.80
C ARG A 180 -18.54 -10.02 7.71
N LEU A 181 -17.57 -10.87 8.02
CA LEU A 181 -17.05 -11.87 7.07
C LEU A 181 -18.12 -12.90 6.70
N ASN A 182 -18.92 -13.35 7.67
CA ASN A 182 -20.02 -14.30 7.45
C ASN A 182 -21.09 -13.71 6.53
N THR A 183 -21.40 -12.42 6.64
CA THR A 183 -22.31 -11.74 5.71
C THR A 183 -21.65 -11.49 4.34
N TYR A 184 -20.41 -11.03 4.32
CA TYR A 184 -19.73 -10.61 3.10
C TYR A 184 -19.33 -11.77 2.18
N GLN A 185 -19.07 -12.96 2.76
CA GLN A 185 -18.68 -14.18 2.03
C GLN A 185 -17.52 -13.93 1.05
N PRO A 186 -16.33 -13.51 1.52
CA PRO A 186 -15.22 -13.19 0.63
C PRO A 186 -14.74 -14.44 -0.13
N THR A 187 -14.39 -14.26 -1.40
CA THR A 187 -13.71 -15.29 -2.20
C THR A 187 -12.20 -15.22 -2.05
N ILE A 188 -11.66 -14.10 -1.54
CA ILE A 188 -10.24 -13.89 -1.27
C ILE A 188 -10.08 -13.21 0.09
N VAL A 189 -9.23 -13.76 0.95
CA VAL A 189 -8.81 -13.11 2.21
C VAL A 189 -7.34 -12.74 2.13
N VAL A 190 -7.03 -11.49 2.44
CA VAL A 190 -5.66 -11.00 2.57
C VAL A 190 -5.50 -10.34 3.92
N ALA A 191 -4.60 -10.88 4.72
CA ALA A 191 -4.36 -10.41 6.07
C ALA A 191 -2.93 -10.72 6.53
N PRO A 192 -2.47 -10.06 7.60
CA PRO A 192 -1.26 -10.47 8.31
C PRO A 192 -1.37 -11.92 8.79
N ALA A 193 -0.23 -12.61 8.90
CA ALA A 193 -0.19 -14.02 9.28
C ALA A 193 -0.91 -14.30 10.61
N SER A 194 -0.73 -13.43 11.61
CA SER A 194 -1.40 -13.56 12.91
C SER A 194 -2.92 -13.51 12.81
N MET A 195 -3.46 -12.65 11.94
CA MET A 195 -4.90 -12.55 11.70
C MET A 195 -5.41 -13.77 10.95
N LEU A 196 -4.68 -14.28 9.95
CA LEU A 196 -5.07 -15.52 9.26
C LEU A 196 -5.11 -16.73 10.21
N ILE A 197 -4.15 -16.82 11.13
CA ILE A 197 -4.13 -17.84 12.19
C ILE A 197 -5.38 -17.70 13.07
N GLU A 198 -5.71 -16.48 13.49
CA GLU A 198 -6.89 -16.24 14.32
C GLU A 198 -8.19 -16.62 13.59
N LEU A 199 -8.37 -16.17 12.34
CA LEU A 199 -9.52 -16.56 11.50
C LEU A 199 -9.60 -18.09 11.32
N SER A 200 -8.47 -18.77 11.19
CA SER A 200 -8.45 -20.24 11.07
C SER A 200 -8.95 -20.97 12.33
N LYS A 201 -8.70 -20.41 13.53
CA LYS A 201 -9.25 -20.97 14.77
C LYS A 201 -10.76 -20.81 14.82
N ARG A 202 -11.26 -19.64 14.42
CA ARG A 202 -12.70 -19.33 14.35
C ARG A 202 -13.43 -20.20 13.33
N LEU A 203 -12.79 -20.51 12.20
CA LEU A 203 -13.28 -21.49 11.22
C LEU A 203 -13.40 -22.89 11.84
N LYS A 204 -12.38 -23.35 12.58
CA LYS A 204 -12.41 -24.66 13.25
C LYS A 204 -13.43 -24.75 14.37
N ALA A 205 -13.68 -23.63 15.07
CA ALA A 205 -14.71 -23.53 16.10
C ALA A 205 -16.14 -23.45 15.54
N GLY A 206 -16.31 -23.29 14.22
CA GLY A 206 -17.61 -23.14 13.58
C GLY A 206 -18.22 -21.74 13.66
N GLU A 207 -17.50 -20.77 14.22
CA GLU A 207 -17.94 -19.38 14.38
C GLU A 207 -17.80 -18.58 13.08
N LEU A 208 -16.83 -18.95 12.24
CA LEU A 208 -16.59 -18.35 10.94
C LEU A 208 -16.95 -19.36 9.84
N ALA A 209 -17.84 -18.98 8.94
CA ALA A 209 -18.40 -19.82 7.88
C ALA A 209 -18.15 -19.18 6.51
N ILE A 210 -16.87 -19.09 6.12
CA ILE A 210 -16.44 -18.57 4.81
C ILE A 210 -15.66 -19.62 4.03
N HIS A 211 -15.75 -19.57 2.71
CA HIS A 211 -15.08 -20.50 1.80
C HIS A 211 -14.24 -19.77 0.75
N PRO A 212 -13.15 -19.09 1.14
CA PRO A 212 -12.31 -18.38 0.20
C PRO A 212 -11.61 -19.36 -0.75
N GLN A 213 -11.58 -19.01 -2.04
CA GLN A 213 -10.86 -19.77 -3.07
C GLN A 213 -9.34 -19.58 -2.97
N LYS A 214 -8.89 -18.51 -2.29
CA LYS A 214 -7.48 -18.17 -2.17
C LYS A 214 -7.19 -17.33 -0.92
N ASN A 215 -6.12 -17.68 -0.21
CA ASN A 215 -5.58 -16.91 0.91
C ASN A 215 -4.22 -16.33 0.53
N ARG A 216 -3.94 -15.05 0.81
CA ARG A 216 -2.62 -14.43 0.60
C ARG A 216 -2.14 -13.72 1.87
N PHE A 217 -0.84 -13.83 2.13
CA PHE A 217 -0.16 -13.16 3.23
C PHE A 217 0.26 -11.73 2.84
N GLY A 218 0.11 -10.78 3.76
CA GLY A 218 0.65 -9.43 3.64
C GLY A 218 1.15 -8.92 5.00
N GLY A 219 2.45 -8.65 5.12
CA GLY A 219 3.07 -7.99 6.28
C GLY A 219 3.67 -8.92 7.34
N ARG A 220 4.93 -8.59 7.72
CA ARG A 220 5.88 -9.20 8.67
C ARG A 220 6.45 -10.59 8.33
N ASN A 221 7.77 -10.68 8.44
CA ASN A 221 8.57 -11.91 8.41
C ASN A 221 8.07 -12.86 9.50
N LEU A 222 7.70 -14.07 9.10
CA LEU A 222 7.72 -15.24 9.97
C LEU A 222 9.18 -15.70 10.02
N GLY A 223 9.93 -15.21 11.00
CA GLY A 223 11.36 -15.48 11.09
C GLY A 223 11.94 -15.06 12.42
N ARG A 224 11.90 -16.03 13.35
CA ARG A 224 12.44 -16.07 14.72
C ARG A 224 11.62 -15.36 15.79
#